data_AF-A0A535XZW0-F1
#
_entry.id   AF-A0A535XZW0-F1
#
_cell.length_a   1.000
_cell.length_b   1.000
_cell.length_c   1.000
_cell.angle_alpha   90.00
_cell.angle_beta   90.00
_cell.angle_gamma   90.00
#
_symmetry.space_group_name_H-M   'P 1'
#
loop_
_entity.id
_entity.type
_entity.pdbx_description
1 polymer ?
#
loop_
_entity_poly.entity_id
_entity_poly.type
_entity_poly.pdbx_seq_one_letter_code
_entity_poly.pdbx_strand_id
1 'polypeptide(L)'
;MHLNLAADVVAGIAVFVFAAGFYVALAEPRRRLSSAAAAQPRRPPPWLMGLELVKSLVVAAVVAGLVSIGGITSVASALLLAIVLWIAFPLVLLVGSVTQ
;
A
#
# COMPACT_ATOMS: atom_id res chain seq x y z
N MET A 1 -23.31 11.44 -2.71
CA MET A 1 -22.28 10.80 -1.86
C MET A 1 -21.07 11.71 -1.86
N HIS A 2 -20.63 12.20 -0.69
CA HIS A 2 -19.47 13.09 -0.58
C HIS A 2 -18.30 12.30 -0.03
N LEU A 3 -17.27 12.07 -0.84
CA LEU A 3 -15.97 11.59 -0.36
C LEU A 3 -15.34 12.69 0.50
N ASN A 4 -14.84 12.32 1.68
CA ASN A 4 -14.12 13.25 2.53
C ASN A 4 -12.67 13.32 2.07
N LEU A 5 -12.40 14.21 1.12
CA LEU A 5 -11.06 14.41 0.54
C LEU A 5 -9.98 14.62 1.61
N ALA A 6 -10.30 15.30 2.71
CA ALA A 6 -9.35 15.49 3.80
C ALA A 6 -9.02 14.15 4.50
N ALA A 7 -10.02 13.32 4.76
CA ALA A 7 -9.81 11.98 5.33
C ALA A 7 -9.02 11.08 4.37
N ASP A 8 -9.29 11.14 3.07
CA ASP A 8 -8.59 10.34 2.06
C ASP A 8 -7.12 10.74 1.94
N VAL A 9 -6.83 12.05 1.98
CA VAL A 9 -5.45 12.57 1.99
C VAL A 9 -4.72 12.13 3.26
N VAL A 10 -5.36 12.25 4.42
CA VAL A 10 -4.77 11.80 5.70
C VAL A 10 -4.49 10.30 5.68
N ALA A 11 -5.42 9.49 5.16
CA ALA A 11 -5.24 8.05 5.01
C ALA A 11 -4.07 7.73 4.06
N GLY A 12 -3.97 8.41 2.92
CA GLY A 12 -2.86 8.22 1.99
C GLY A 12 -1.51 8.59 2.60
N ILE A 13 -1.43 9.69 3.37
CA ILE A 13 -0.22 10.07 4.12
C ILE A 13 0.11 9.00 5.17
N ALA A 14 -0.86 8.52 5.92
CA ALA A 14 -0.65 7.48 6.93
C ALA A 14 -0.11 6.19 6.31
N VAL A 15 -0.65 5.77 5.16
CA VAL A 15 -0.15 4.61 4.39
C VAL A 15 1.29 4.85 3.92
N PHE A 16 1.60 6.04 3.39
CA PHE A 16 2.96 6.37 2.96
C PHE A 16 3.96 6.31 4.11
N VAL A 17 3.63 6.92 5.26
CA VAL A 17 4.49 6.91 6.45
C VAL A 17 4.66 5.48 6.98
N PHE A 18 3.59 4.70 7.03
CA PHE A 18 3.64 3.31 7.46
C PHE A 18 4.53 2.48 6.53
N ALA A 19 4.36 2.61 5.21
CA ALA A 19 5.18 1.90 4.23
C ALA A 19 6.65 2.29 4.33
N ALA A 20 6.95 3.59 4.43
CA ALA A 20 8.31 4.09 4.59
C ALA A 20 8.95 3.52 5.88
N GLY A 21 8.23 3.57 7.00
CA GLY A 21 8.69 3.00 8.27
C GLY A 21 8.95 1.50 8.19
N PHE A 22 8.03 0.75 7.58
CA PHE A 22 8.18 -0.69 7.36
C PHE A 22 9.44 -1.02 6.54
N TYR A 23 9.65 -0.34 5.41
CA TYR A 23 10.82 -0.57 4.57
C TYR A 23 12.13 -0.14 5.22
N VAL A 24 12.14 0.95 5.99
CA VAL A 24 13.32 1.38 6.75
C VAL A 24 13.67 0.36 7.84
N ALA A 25 12.67 -0.12 8.58
CA ALA A 25 12.88 -1.11 9.65
C ALA A 25 13.44 -2.44 9.10
N LEU A 26 12.98 -2.86 7.91
CA LEU A 26 13.44 -4.10 7.27
C LEU A 26 14.69 -3.95 6.41
N ALA A 27 15.21 -2.73 6.21
CA ALA A 27 16.32 -2.49 5.29
C ALA A 27 17.59 -3.27 5.68
N GLU A 28 18.02 -3.17 6.93
CA GLU A 28 19.24 -3.82 7.40
C GLU A 28 19.13 -5.36 7.45
N PRO A 29 18.05 -5.95 8.03
CA PRO A 29 17.86 -7.40 7.97
C PRO A 29 17.87 -7.96 6.54
N ARG A 30 17.20 -7.29 5.59
CA ARG A 30 17.17 -7.72 4.19
C ARG A 30 18.55 -7.73 3.55
N ARG A 31 19.39 -6.74 3.85
CA ARG A 31 20.76 -6.67 3.33
C ARG A 31 21.66 -7.76 3.86
N ARG A 32 21.47 -8.17 5.12
CA ARG A 32 22.22 -9.29 5.72
C ARG A 32 21.86 -10.63 5.11
N LEU A 33 20.59 -10.81 4.73
CA LEU A 33 20.05 -12.07 4.23
C LEU A 33 20.14 -12.20 2.70
N SER A 34 20.40 -11.12 1.97
CA SER A 34 20.41 -11.11 0.50
C SER A 34 21.56 -10.28 -0.05
N SER A 35 22.47 -10.94 -0.80
CA SER A 35 23.56 -10.29 -1.53
C SER A 35 23.04 -9.30 -2.58
N ALA A 36 21.91 -9.60 -3.22
CA ALA A 36 21.23 -8.69 -4.14
C ALA A 36 20.73 -7.41 -3.44
N ALA A 37 20.14 -7.54 -2.25
CA ALA A 37 19.75 -6.37 -1.45
C ALA A 37 20.98 -5.59 -0.95
N ALA A 38 22.08 -6.27 -0.62
CA ALA A 38 23.31 -5.63 -0.18
C ALA A 38 23.94 -4.72 -1.25
N ALA A 39 23.80 -5.10 -2.53
CA ALA A 39 24.31 -4.37 -3.69
C ALA A 39 23.47 -3.13 -4.07
N GLN A 40 22.26 -2.96 -3.52
CA GLN A 40 21.41 -1.82 -3.83
C GLN A 40 21.87 -0.52 -3.12
N PRO A 41 21.59 0.66 -3.71
CA PRO A 41 21.87 1.95 -3.08
C PRO A 41 21.20 2.08 -1.70
N ARG A 42 21.93 2.65 -0.73
CA ARG A 42 21.43 2.85 0.65
C ARG A 42 20.20 3.74 0.74
N ARG A 43 20.05 4.70 -0.17
CA ARG A 43 18.97 5.68 -0.15
C ARG A 43 18.30 5.73 -1.53
N PRO A 44 16.98 5.56 -1.61
CA PRO A 44 16.27 5.72 -2.87
C PRO A 44 16.31 7.18 -3.31
N PRO A 45 16.35 7.44 -4.62
CA PRO A 45 16.28 8.79 -5.14
C PRO A 45 14.96 9.49 -4.75
N PRO A 46 14.97 10.81 -4.48
CA PRO A 46 13.81 11.53 -3.93
C PRO A 46 12.53 11.44 -4.77
N TRP A 47 12.63 11.35 -6.09
CA TRP A 47 11.46 11.25 -6.98
C TRP A 47 10.67 9.94 -6.76
N LEU A 48 11.33 8.86 -6.35
CA LEU A 48 10.64 7.62 -5.97
C LEU A 48 9.79 7.80 -4.72
N MET A 49 10.21 8.65 -3.77
CA MET A 49 9.39 8.97 -2.59
C MET A 49 8.12 9.72 -2.99
N GLY A 50 8.23 10.64 -3.96
CA GLY A 50 7.08 11.33 -4.54
C GLY A 50 6.10 10.37 -5.21
N LEU A 51 6.60 9.42 -6.02
CA LEU A 51 5.77 8.39 -6.63
C LEU A 51 5.11 7.47 -5.61
N GLU A 52 5.83 7.12 -4.54
CA GLU A 52 5.28 6.26 -3.49
C GLU A 52 4.13 6.96 -2.75
N LEU A 53 4.26 8.27 -2.50
CA LEU A 53 3.18 9.08 -1.95
C LEU A 53 1.96 9.15 -2.90
N VAL A 54 2.19 9.42 -4.19
CA VAL A 54 1.11 9.44 -5.19
C VAL A 54 0.40 8.08 -5.23
N LYS A 55 1.15 6.98 -5.23
CA LYS A 55 0.59 5.63 -5.16
C LYS A 55 -0.26 5.43 -3.90
N SER A 56 0.23 5.87 -2.73
CA SER A 56 -0.55 5.78 -1.48
C SER A 56 -1.84 6.57 -1.53
N LEU A 57 -1.83 7.78 -2.11
CA LEU A 57 -3.03 8.59 -2.31
C LEU A 57 -4.01 7.94 -3.29
N VAL A 58 -3.52 7.37 -4.39
CA VAL A 58 -4.35 6.66 -5.38
C VAL A 58 -5.03 5.45 -4.73
N VAL A 59 -4.29 4.64 -3.96
CA VAL A 59 -4.86 3.49 -3.25
C VAL A 59 -5.93 3.95 -2.25
N ALA A 60 -5.65 4.98 -1.45
CA ALA A 60 -6.62 5.53 -0.50
C ALA A 60 -7.90 5.99 -1.21
N ALA A 61 -7.78 6.76 -2.29
CA ALA A 61 -8.92 7.24 -3.08
C ALA A 61 -9.73 6.10 -3.70
N VAL A 62 -9.07 5.08 -4.25
CA VAL A 62 -9.75 3.90 -4.83
C VAL A 62 -10.52 3.13 -3.75
N VAL A 63 -9.90 2.87 -2.60
CA VAL A 63 -10.57 2.18 -1.48
C VAL A 63 -11.73 2.99 -0.93
N ALA A 64 -11.57 4.31 -0.76
CA ALA A 64 -12.65 5.21 -0.34
C ALA A 64 -13.82 5.19 -1.35
N GLY A 65 -13.51 5.17 -2.65
CA GLY A 65 -14.50 4.99 -3.72
C GLY A 65 -15.26 3.67 -3.60
N LEU A 66 -14.56 2.56 -3.36
CA LEU A 66 -15.18 1.24 -3.17
C LEU A 66 -16.08 1.21 -1.93
N VAL A 67 -15.63 1.79 -0.81
CA VAL A 67 -16.43 1.94 0.41
C VAL A 67 -17.71 2.74 0.13
N SER A 68 -17.60 3.85 -0.61
CA SER A 68 -18.74 4.67 -0.98
C SER A 68 -19.71 3.92 -1.89
N ILE A 69 -19.23 3.32 -2.99
CA ILE A 69 -20.08 2.61 -3.97
C ILE A 69 -20.73 1.39 -3.34
N GLY A 70 -20.02 0.67 -2.48
CA GLY A 70 -20.53 -0.48 -1.73
C GLY A 70 -21.49 -0.13 -0.60
N GLY A 71 -21.76 1.16 -0.36
CA GLY A 71 -22.64 1.60 0.73
C GLY A 71 -22.13 1.18 2.11
N ILE A 72 -20.81 1.04 2.27
CA ILE A 72 -20.20 0.56 3.51
C ILE A 72 -20.23 1.66 4.55
N THR A 73 -21.02 1.46 5.60
CA THR A 73 -21.21 2.44 6.69
C THR A 73 -20.56 2.02 8.01
N SER A 74 -20.08 0.77 8.11
CA SER A 74 -19.48 0.23 9.33
C SER A 74 -17.96 0.04 9.18
N VAL A 75 -17.23 0.28 10.27
CA VAL A 75 -15.78 0.06 10.33
C VAL A 75 -15.44 -1.41 10.11
N ALA A 76 -16.23 -2.33 10.67
CA ALA A 76 -16.00 -3.77 10.53
C ALA A 76 -16.08 -4.22 9.06
N SER A 77 -17.09 -3.73 8.32
CA SER A 77 -17.24 -4.01 6.89
C SER A 77 -16.12 -3.39 6.05
N ALA A 78 -15.65 -2.18 6.40
CA ALA A 78 -14.51 -1.55 5.73
C ALA A 78 -13.19 -2.31 5.96
N LEU A 79 -12.97 -2.81 7.19
CA LEU A 79 -11.82 -3.65 7.51
C LEU A 79 -11.86 -4.99 6.78
N LEU A 80 -13.05 -5.62 6.71
CA LEU A 80 -13.24 -6.85 5.93
C LEU A 80 -12.89 -6.62 4.46
N LEU A 81 -13.37 -5.52 3.85
CA LEU A 81 -13.01 -5.15 2.49
C LEU A 81 -11.48 -5.01 2.32
N ALA A 82 -10.81 -4.30 3.24
CA ALA A 82 -9.37 -4.11 3.19
C ALA A 82 -8.61 -5.45 3.26
N ILE A 83 -9.01 -6.35 4.15
CA ILE A 83 -8.42 -7.70 4.28
C ILE A 83 -8.64 -8.51 3.00
N VAL A 84 -9.85 -8.50 2.46
CA VAL A 84 -10.17 -9.23 1.23
C VAL A 84 -9.35 -8.72 0.05
N LEU A 85 -9.26 -7.40 -0.15
CA LEU A 85 -8.43 -6.80 -1.20
C LEU A 85 -6.95 -7.15 -1.02
N TRP A 86 -6.46 -7.11 0.23
CA TRP A 86 -5.07 -7.44 0.54
C TRP A 86 -4.73 -8.90 0.27
N ILE A 87 -5.65 -9.85 0.50
CA ILE A 87 -5.45 -11.28 0.22
C ILE A 87 -5.64 -11.58 -1.27
N ALA A 88 -6.65 -10.97 -1.91
CA ALA A 88 -6.96 -11.22 -3.32
C ALA A 88 -5.79 -10.82 -4.23
N PHE A 89 -5.11 -9.71 -3.93
CA PHE A 89 -3.98 -9.24 -4.72
C PHE A 89 -2.82 -10.25 -4.87
N PRO A 90 -2.18 -10.75 -3.79
CA PRO A 90 -1.11 -11.74 -3.90
C PRO A 90 -1.62 -13.08 -4.43
N LEU A 91 -2.89 -13.45 -4.16
CA LEU A 91 -3.46 -14.68 -4.70
C LEU A 91 -3.53 -14.63 -6.24
N VAL A 92 -3.99 -13.52 -6.80
CA VAL A 92 -4.04 -13.31 -8.26
C VAL A 92 -2.63 -13.32 -8.86
N LEU A 93 -1.67 -12.64 -8.23
CA LEU A 93 -0.27 -12.66 -8.69
C LEU A 93 0.36 -14.06 -8.63
N LEU A 94 0.06 -14.82 -7.58
CA LEU A 94 0.56 -16.19 -7.41
C LEU A 94 0.01 -17.10 -8.51
N VAL A 95 -1.30 -17.05 -8.76
CA VAL A 95 -1.93 -17.81 -9.84
C VAL A 95 -1.28 -17.46 -11.18
N GLY A 96 -1.11 -16.16 -11.48
CA GLY A 96 -0.45 -15.71 -12.70
C GLY A 96 0.99 -16.25 -12.84
N SER A 97 1.78 -16.26 -11.77
CA SER A 97 3.17 -16.75 -11.80
C SER A 97 3.34 -18.26 -12.05
N VAL A 98 2.27 -19.05 -11.87
CA VAL A 98 2.29 -20.51 -12.10
C VAL A 98 1.72 -20.86 -13.47
N THR A 99 0.83 -20.03 -14.01
CA THR A 99 0.12 -20.31 -15.26
C THR A 99 0.69 -19.57 -16.47
N GLN A 100 1.56 -18.58 -16.29
CA GLN A 100 2.19 -17.75 -17.33
C GLN A 100 3.71 -17.71 -17.16
#